data_AF-A0A967EQA4-F1
#
_entry.id   AF-A0A967EQA4-F1
#
_cell.length_a   1.000
_cell.length_b   1.000
_cell.length_c   1.000
_cell.angle_alpha   90.00
_cell.angle_beta   90.00
_cell.angle_gamma   90.00
#
_symmetry.space_group_name_H-M   'P 1'
#
loop_
_entity.id
_entity.type
_entity.pdbx_description
1 polymer ?
#
loop_
_entity_poly.entity_id
_entity_poly.type
_entity_poly.pdbx_seq_one_letter_code
_entity_poly.pdbx_strand_id
1 'polypeptide(L)'
;MTKSQELKIYKTTKRQCQITIDKYDNVCDHCGKKITPIETTDNAGNPTFWAGCFHGTEFGNFTYGVPKEIFELAEKLVCDGEQYYRHNKKRGFADTIEKRLYWFQTEVSGFCELIRKIEHLKTHYPRKSKKEFLKGEWF
;
A
#
# COMPACT_ATOMS: atom_id res chain seq x y z
N MET A 1 -6.66 -44.06 -13.26
CA MET A 1 -7.62 -42.98 -12.93
C MET A 1 -6.84 -41.68 -12.79
N THR A 2 -6.68 -40.95 -13.89
CA THR A 2 -6.09 -39.61 -13.87
C THR A 2 -7.09 -38.67 -13.22
N LYS A 3 -6.74 -38.12 -12.05
CA LYS A 3 -7.50 -37.05 -11.40
C LYS A 3 -7.67 -35.94 -12.42
N SER A 4 -8.90 -35.70 -12.87
CA SER A 4 -9.25 -34.51 -13.63
C SER A 4 -8.82 -33.31 -12.80
N GLN A 5 -7.77 -32.61 -13.23
CA GLN A 5 -7.46 -31.29 -12.70
C GLN A 5 -8.66 -30.42 -13.07
N GLU A 6 -9.53 -30.16 -12.10
CA GLU A 6 -10.58 -29.16 -12.25
C GLU A 6 -9.91 -27.86 -12.69
N LEU A 7 -10.30 -27.37 -13.87
CA LEU A 7 -9.83 -26.09 -14.39
C LEU A 7 -10.25 -24.99 -13.42
N LYS A 8 -9.31 -24.48 -12.63
CA LYS A 8 -9.53 -23.30 -11.78
C LYS A 8 -9.90 -22.13 -12.70
N ILE A 9 -11.16 -21.67 -12.60
CA ILE A 9 -11.61 -20.45 -13.29
C ILE A 9 -11.20 -19.25 -12.44
N TYR A 10 -10.19 -18.51 -12.90
CA TYR A 10 -9.72 -17.31 -12.21
C TYR A 10 -10.61 -16.11 -12.52
N LYS A 11 -11.05 -15.38 -11.49
CA LYS A 11 -11.83 -14.13 -11.66
C LYS A 11 -11.00 -13.02 -12.29
N THR A 12 -9.78 -12.84 -11.79
CA THR A 12 -8.75 -12.03 -12.44
C THR A 12 -7.57 -12.94 -12.72
N THR A 13 -7.19 -13.04 -13.99
CA THR A 13 -6.01 -13.81 -14.39
C THR A 13 -4.73 -13.06 -14.04
N LYS A 14 -3.61 -13.80 -13.88
CA LYS A 14 -2.28 -13.21 -13.68
C LYS A 14 -1.95 -12.15 -14.74
N ARG A 15 -2.31 -12.39 -16.01
CA ARG A 15 -2.05 -11.45 -17.12
C ARG A 15 -2.86 -10.15 -16.96
N GLN A 16 -4.14 -10.24 -16.62
CA GLN A 16 -4.97 -9.04 -16.39
C GLN A 16 -4.45 -8.20 -15.21
N CYS A 17 -4.04 -8.88 -14.13
CA CYS A 17 -3.40 -8.22 -13.00
C CYS A 17 -2.09 -7.54 -13.42
N GLN A 18 -1.22 -8.23 -14.17
CA GLN A 18 0.05 -7.68 -14.66
C GLN A 18 -0.15 -6.45 -15.55
N ILE A 19 -1.12 -6.48 -16.48
CA ILE A 19 -1.44 -5.31 -17.33
C ILE A 19 -1.81 -4.09 -16.46
N THR A 20 -2.56 -4.31 -15.37
CA THR A 20 -2.94 -3.23 -14.45
C THR A 20 -1.71 -2.69 -13.72
N ILE A 21 -0.82 -3.56 -13.27
CA ILE A 21 0.45 -3.18 -12.62
C ILE A 21 1.33 -2.37 -13.57
N ASP A 22 1.54 -2.88 -14.79
CA ASP A 22 2.38 -2.23 -15.80
C ASP A 22 1.82 -0.88 -16.25
N LYS A 23 0.49 -0.71 -16.24
CA LYS A 23 -0.17 0.56 -16.56
C LYS A 23 0.23 1.69 -15.61
N TYR A 24 0.35 1.39 -14.32
CA TYR A 24 0.66 2.40 -13.32
C TYR A 24 2.16 2.51 -13.04
N ASP A 25 2.93 1.43 -13.25
CA ASP A 25 4.37 1.33 -12.98
C ASP A 25 4.76 1.83 -11.56
N ASN A 26 3.85 1.60 -10.61
CA ASN A 26 4.01 2.00 -9.22
C ASN A 26 4.95 1.05 -8.46
N VAL A 27 5.46 1.56 -7.35
CA VAL A 27 6.23 0.79 -6.37
C VAL A 27 5.44 0.57 -5.08
N CYS A 28 5.82 -0.44 -4.30
CA CYS A 28 5.26 -0.70 -2.99
C CYS A 28 5.41 0.52 -2.07
N ASP A 29 4.30 0.96 -1.50
CA ASP A 29 4.16 2.04 -0.53
C ASP A 29 4.84 1.76 0.82
N HIS A 30 5.23 0.52 1.10
CA HIS A 30 5.97 0.15 2.30
C HIS A 30 7.48 0.02 2.06
N CYS A 31 7.90 -0.60 0.96
CA CYS A 31 9.30 -1.01 0.77
C CYS A 31 9.93 -0.64 -0.58
N GLY A 32 9.21 0.08 -1.45
CA GLY A 32 9.75 0.59 -2.72
C GLY A 32 10.01 -0.46 -3.80
N LYS A 33 9.75 -1.74 -3.53
CA LYS A 33 9.91 -2.83 -4.51
C LYS A 33 8.78 -2.81 -5.55
N LYS A 34 9.03 -3.43 -6.70
CA LYS A 34 8.05 -3.59 -7.78
C LYS A 34 6.83 -4.37 -7.30
N ILE A 35 5.64 -3.91 -7.71
CA ILE A 35 4.39 -4.62 -7.49
C ILE A 35 4.30 -5.82 -8.44
N THR A 36 3.79 -6.94 -7.95
CA THR A 36 3.62 -8.18 -8.71
C THR A 36 2.23 -8.78 -8.50
N PRO A 37 1.71 -9.58 -9.45
CA PRO A 37 0.49 -10.35 -9.21
C PRO A 37 0.71 -11.40 -8.11
N ILE A 38 -0.16 -11.39 -7.11
CA ILE A 38 -0.20 -12.38 -6.02
C ILE A 38 -1.46 -13.24 -6.20
N GLU A 39 -1.28 -14.56 -6.29
CA GLU A 39 -2.41 -15.50 -6.33
C GLU A 39 -3.12 -15.49 -4.96
N THR A 40 -4.43 -15.34 -4.98
CA THR A 40 -5.26 -15.29 -3.77
C THR A 40 -6.70 -15.72 -4.10
N THR A 41 -7.64 -15.49 -3.19
CA THR A 41 -9.07 -15.72 -3.37
C THR A 41 -9.86 -14.43 -3.23
N ASP A 42 -10.96 -14.31 -3.98
CA ASP A 42 -11.94 -13.25 -3.75
C ASP A 42 -12.80 -13.52 -2.49
N ASN A 43 -13.70 -12.60 -2.17
CA ASN A 43 -14.61 -12.73 -1.01
C ASN A 43 -15.60 -13.90 -1.11
N ALA A 44 -15.74 -14.51 -2.29
CA ALA A 44 -16.56 -15.68 -2.54
C ALA A 44 -15.72 -16.98 -2.61
N GLY A 45 -14.42 -16.92 -2.28
CA GLY A 45 -13.51 -18.06 -2.28
C GLY A 45 -13.04 -18.49 -3.66
N ASN A 46 -13.31 -17.71 -4.72
CA ASN A 46 -12.85 -18.05 -6.06
C ASN A 46 -11.39 -17.67 -6.24
N PRO A 47 -10.56 -18.49 -6.92
CA PRO A 47 -9.19 -18.14 -7.27
C PRO A 47 -9.12 -16.82 -8.06
N THR A 48 -8.17 -15.97 -7.72
CA THR A 48 -7.95 -14.66 -8.35
C THR A 48 -6.49 -14.22 -8.19
N PHE A 49 -6.12 -13.13 -8.85
CA PHE A 49 -4.82 -12.46 -8.67
C PHE A 49 -5.03 -11.00 -8.29
N TRP A 50 -4.38 -10.55 -7.22
CA TRP A 50 -4.38 -9.16 -6.78
C TRP A 50 -2.97 -8.56 -6.88
N ALA A 51 -2.90 -7.26 -7.12
CA ALA A 51 -1.65 -6.53 -7.10
C ALA A 51 -1.11 -6.45 -5.67
N GLY A 52 0.18 -6.71 -5.47
CA GLY A 52 0.80 -6.58 -4.15
C GLY A 52 2.32 -6.74 -4.16
N CYS A 53 2.90 -6.73 -2.97
CA CYS A 53 4.33 -6.92 -2.75
C CYS A 53 4.58 -7.86 -1.57
N PHE A 54 5.46 -8.83 -1.73
CA PHE A 54 5.90 -9.73 -0.66
C PHE A 54 7.00 -9.15 0.24
N HIS A 55 7.36 -7.87 0.05
CA HIS A 55 8.45 -7.18 0.74
C HIS A 55 9.83 -7.90 0.73
N GLY A 56 10.01 -8.96 -0.07
CA GLY A 56 11.19 -9.84 -0.06
C GLY A 56 11.14 -10.96 1.00
N THR A 57 9.96 -11.26 1.53
CA THR A 57 9.69 -12.33 2.48
C THR A 57 8.52 -13.20 1.99
N GLU A 58 8.01 -14.11 2.81
CA GLU A 58 6.78 -14.87 2.50
C GLU A 58 5.49 -14.08 2.82
N PHE A 59 5.62 -12.98 3.57
CA PHE A 59 4.51 -12.11 3.95
C PHE A 59 4.49 -10.88 3.06
N GLY A 60 3.29 -10.48 2.62
CA GLY A 60 3.13 -9.34 1.73
C GLY A 60 1.91 -8.50 2.05
N ASN A 61 1.77 -7.41 1.32
CA ASN A 61 0.58 -6.59 1.31
C ASN A 61 -0.06 -6.58 -0.08
N PHE A 62 -1.40 -6.55 -0.12
CA PHE A 62 -2.14 -6.23 -1.33
C PHE A 62 -2.20 -4.70 -1.46
N THR A 63 -1.63 -4.18 -2.53
CA THR A 63 -1.52 -2.74 -2.78
C THR A 63 -1.35 -2.50 -4.28
N TYR A 64 -1.85 -1.36 -4.75
CA TYR A 64 -1.53 -0.82 -6.08
C TYR A 64 -0.27 0.06 -6.06
N GLY A 65 0.32 0.24 -4.89
CA GLY A 65 1.52 1.04 -4.70
C GLY A 65 1.27 2.54 -4.90
N VAL A 66 2.38 3.26 -5.03
CA VAL A 66 2.44 4.69 -5.34
C VAL A 66 3.47 4.97 -6.43
N PRO A 67 3.37 6.13 -7.13
CA PRO A 67 4.45 6.61 -7.99
C PRO A 67 5.80 6.62 -7.26
N LYS A 68 6.86 6.29 -7.99
CA LYS A 68 8.21 6.15 -7.41
C LYS A 68 8.67 7.43 -6.72
N GLU A 69 8.38 8.61 -7.27
CA GLU A 69 8.79 9.87 -6.64
C GLU A 69 8.07 10.12 -5.30
N ILE A 70 6.83 9.65 -5.16
CA ILE A 70 6.10 9.73 -3.89
C ILE A 70 6.77 8.86 -2.84
N PHE A 71 7.15 7.62 -3.20
CA PHE A 71 7.86 6.73 -2.29
C PHE A 71 9.21 7.32 -1.87
N GLU A 72 10.01 7.80 -2.82
CA GLU A 72 11.33 8.39 -2.53
C GLU A 72 11.23 9.62 -1.63
N LEU A 73 10.21 10.46 -1.80
CA LEU A 73 9.96 11.59 -0.91
C LEU A 73 9.52 11.13 0.49
N ALA A 74 8.60 10.17 0.58
CA ALA A 74 8.16 9.60 1.85
C ALA A 74 9.32 8.98 2.65
N GLU A 75 10.19 8.22 1.97
CA GLU A 75 11.39 7.63 2.56
C GLU A 75 12.33 8.71 3.13
N LYS A 76 12.59 9.78 2.35
CA LYS A 76 13.39 10.93 2.81
C LYS A 76 12.79 11.59 4.05
N LEU A 77 11.47 11.81 4.09
CA LEU A 77 10.78 12.40 5.24
C LEU A 77 10.93 11.55 6.52
N VAL A 78 10.86 10.22 6.40
CA VAL A 78 11.10 9.33 7.54
C VAL A 78 12.57 9.38 7.98
N CYS A 79 13.51 9.37 7.03
CA CYS A 79 14.94 9.43 7.33
C CYS A 79 15.35 10.76 7.97
N ASP A 80 14.71 11.87 7.58
CA ASP A 80 14.91 13.20 8.15
C ASP A 80 14.21 13.37 9.53
N GLY A 81 13.34 12.43 9.89
CA GLY A 81 12.68 12.41 11.20
C GLY A 81 11.40 13.25 11.30
N GLU A 82 10.82 13.64 10.17
CA GLU A 82 9.57 14.44 10.11
C GLU A 82 8.36 13.70 10.71
N GLN A 83 8.39 12.36 10.71
CA GLN A 83 7.64 11.54 11.66
C GLN A 83 8.62 10.74 12.49
N TYR A 84 9.19 11.35 13.53
CA TYR A 84 9.91 10.56 14.50
C TYR A 84 8.92 9.83 15.39
N TYR A 85 9.11 8.52 15.54
CA TYR A 85 8.68 7.69 16.66
C TYR A 85 8.60 8.43 18.02
N ARG A 86 7.52 9.17 18.25
CA ARG A 86 7.21 9.74 19.56
C ARG A 86 6.93 8.64 20.60
N HIS A 87 6.78 7.39 20.16
CA HIS A 87 6.34 6.28 20.99
C HIS A 87 7.39 5.17 21.23
N ASN A 88 8.46 5.03 20.43
CA ASN A 88 9.35 3.85 20.54
C ASN A 88 10.50 3.95 21.55
N LYS A 89 11.03 5.15 21.85
CA LYS A 89 12.10 5.26 22.88
C LYS A 89 11.64 4.89 24.29
N LYS A 90 10.33 4.94 24.57
CA LYS A 90 9.81 4.77 25.94
C LYS A 90 9.41 3.34 26.30
N ARG A 91 9.41 2.36 25.39
CA ARG A 91 8.80 1.03 25.68
C ARG A 91 9.44 -0.21 25.02
N GLY A 92 10.64 -0.13 24.44
CA GLY A 92 11.30 -1.32 23.86
C GLY A 92 10.64 -1.89 22.60
N PHE A 93 9.77 -1.13 21.92
CA PHE A 93 8.98 -1.57 20.75
C PHE A 93 9.80 -1.79 19.46
N ALA A 94 11.09 -1.46 19.46
CA ALA A 94 11.98 -1.57 18.30
C ALA A 94 13.41 -2.02 18.71
N ASP A 95 13.47 -3.02 19.58
CA ASP A 95 14.70 -3.65 20.07
C ASP A 95 15.47 -4.39 18.97
N THR A 96 14.78 -5.04 18.03
CA THR A 96 15.39 -5.75 16.89
C THR A 96 15.43 -4.93 15.60
N ILE A 97 16.29 -5.33 14.65
CA ILE A 97 16.39 -4.70 13.32
C ILE A 97 15.09 -4.90 12.54
N GLU A 98 14.48 -6.07 12.64
CA GLU A 98 13.24 -6.43 11.95
C GLU A 98 12.09 -5.53 12.41
N LYS A 99 11.97 -5.30 13.72
CA LYS A 99 10.96 -4.37 14.26
C LYS A 99 11.23 -2.93 13.81
N ARG A 100 12.50 -2.49 13.83
CA ARG A 100 12.87 -1.16 13.31
C ARG A 100 12.49 -1.01 11.84
N LEU A 101 12.75 -2.03 11.02
CA LEU A 101 12.41 -2.05 9.61
C LEU A 101 10.89 -2.05 9.38
N TYR A 102 10.15 -2.91 10.09
CA TYR A 102 8.68 -2.96 10.01
C TYR A 102 8.07 -1.59 10.27
N TRP A 103 8.51 -0.95 11.34
CA TRP A 103 7.97 0.35 11.68
C TRP A 103 8.40 1.42 10.66
N PHE A 104 9.65 1.42 10.21
CA PHE A 104 10.14 2.34 9.19
C PHE A 104 9.25 2.27 7.94
N GLN A 105 9.00 1.05 7.45
CA GLN A 105 8.13 0.81 6.31
C GLN A 105 6.68 1.26 6.56
N THR A 106 6.20 1.16 7.79
CA THR A 106 4.85 1.63 8.18
C THR A 106 4.76 3.16 8.14
N GLU A 107 5.79 3.87 8.63
CA GLU A 107 5.85 5.34 8.56
C GLU A 107 5.98 5.84 7.12
N VAL A 108 6.79 5.18 6.30
CA VAL A 108 6.91 5.49 4.87
C VAL A 108 5.55 5.35 4.17
N SER A 109 4.81 4.27 4.45
CA SER A 109 3.46 4.07 3.92
C SER A 109 2.49 5.17 4.38
N GLY A 110 2.56 5.58 5.66
CA GLY A 110 1.79 6.70 6.18
C GLY A 110 2.08 8.03 5.48
N PHE A 111 3.34 8.31 5.15
CA PHE A 111 3.71 9.48 4.35
C PHE A 111 3.27 9.37 2.89
N CYS A 112 3.37 8.19 2.27
CA CYS A 112 2.86 7.97 0.92
C CYS A 112 1.36 8.33 0.81
N GLU A 113 0.57 7.87 1.78
CA GLU A 113 -0.86 8.21 1.93
C GLU A 113 -1.09 9.72 2.06
N LEU A 114 -0.31 10.40 2.90
CA LEU A 114 -0.40 11.84 3.13
C LEU A 114 -0.09 12.63 1.85
N ILE A 115 1.02 12.31 1.19
CA ILE A 115 1.44 12.96 -0.06
C ILE A 115 0.36 12.79 -1.13
N ARG A 116 -0.18 11.57 -1.29
CA ARG A 116 -1.29 11.33 -2.24
C ARG A 116 -2.53 12.19 -1.96
N LYS A 117 -2.90 12.36 -0.68
CA LYS A 117 -4.01 13.23 -0.29
C LYS A 117 -3.73 14.69 -0.64
N ILE A 118 -2.49 15.14 -0.42
CA ILE A 118 -2.07 16.49 -0.81
C ILE A 118 -2.15 16.67 -2.33
N GLU A 119 -1.60 15.74 -3.12
CA GLU A 119 -1.65 15.82 -4.59
C GLU A 119 -3.09 15.77 -5.13
N HIS A 120 -3.96 14.97 -4.52
CA HIS A 120 -5.38 14.96 -4.85
C HIS A 120 -6.03 16.33 -4.57
N LEU A 121 -5.77 16.95 -3.42
CA LEU A 121 -6.32 18.26 -3.05
C LEU A 121 -5.70 19.44 -3.83
N LYS A 122 -4.49 19.29 -4.39
CA LYS A 122 -3.93 20.28 -5.33
C LYS A 122 -4.69 20.31 -6.64
N THR A 123 -5.25 19.17 -7.05
CA THR A 123 -5.93 18.99 -8.34
C THR A 123 -7.45 19.03 -8.24
N HIS A 124 -8.01 18.87 -7.03
CA HIS A 124 -9.44 18.79 -6.77
C HIS A 124 -9.82 19.69 -5.59
N TYR A 125 -11.05 20.20 -5.60
CA TYR A 125 -11.57 21.00 -4.51
C TYR A 125 -11.91 20.14 -3.27
N PRO A 126 -11.82 20.72 -2.06
CA PRO A 126 -12.34 20.08 -0.86
C PRO A 126 -13.81 19.68 -1.04
N ARG A 127 -14.19 18.49 -0.56
CA ARG A 127 -15.58 18.01 -0.65
C ARG A 127 -16.59 18.93 0.05
N LYS A 128 -16.15 19.67 1.07
CA LYS A 128 -16.96 20.63 1.82
C LYS A 128 -16.18 21.93 2.00
N SER A 129 -16.88 23.05 1.93
CA SER A 129 -16.38 24.34 2.40
C SER A 129 -16.27 24.37 3.92
N LYS A 130 -15.49 25.32 4.45
CA LYS A 130 -15.41 25.59 5.90
C LYS A 130 -16.79 25.84 6.51
N LYS A 131 -17.67 26.54 5.78
CA LYS A 131 -19.03 26.86 6.25
C LYS A 131 -19.89 25.61 6.40
N GLU A 132 -19.85 24.71 5.42
CA GLU A 132 -20.59 23.43 5.48
C GLU A 132 -20.05 22.52 6.58
N PHE A 133 -18.74 22.47 6.78
CA PHE A 133 -18.14 21.74 7.90
C PHE A 133 -18.66 22.25 9.26
N LEU A 134 -18.66 23.57 9.46
CA LEU A 134 -19.07 24.18 10.72
C LEU A 134 -20.57 24.04 11.02
N LYS A 135 -21.40 23.74 10.04
CA LYS A 135 -22.84 23.48 10.24
C LYS A 135 -23.13 22.12 10.86
N GLY A 136 -22.15 21.23 10.95
CA GLY A 136 -22.34 19.91 11.58
C GLY A 136 -23.36 19.03 10.86
N GLU A 137 -23.64 19.29 9.58
CA GLU A 137 -24.40 18.40 8.72
C GLU A 137 -23.49 17.20 8.39
N TRP A 138 -23.45 16.27 9.34
CA TRP A 138 -22.90 14.93 9.19
C TRP A 138 -24.02 14.05 8.61
N PHE A 139 -23.62 13.18 7.69
CA PHE A 139 -24.46 12.34 6.82
C PHE A 139 -25.72 11.78 7.49
#